data_AF-A0A956S5K4-F1
#
_entry.id   AF-A0A956S5K4-F1
#
_cell.length_a   1.000
_cell.length_b   1.000
_cell.length_c   1.000
_cell.angle_alpha   90.00
_cell.angle_beta   90.00
_cell.angle_gamma   90.00
#
_symmetry.space_group_name_H-M   'P 1'
#
loop_
_entity.id
_entity.type
_entity.pdbx_description
1 polymer ?
#
loop_
_entity_poly.entity_id
_entity_poly.type
_entity_poly.pdbx_seq_one_letter_code
_entity_poly.pdbx_strand_id
1 'polypeptide(L)'
;MKLLTKEDVLSHKVGKQYCEPKKLKEVLNDFKKVHGDKYDYSLVDYKNNRTKVKIICQKHGVYEQRPDSHLMGRGCKLCGRENIRSEDYFKNLIKRFNKVHSKKYTYKNLKSIQNVTDSLQVVCEKHGEFNVRVSNHLRGDNCPKCSLNNKPQNNIKSKESLLKEFKNIHNETYEYNLKNYKGVHSKIDIICKKHGEFKQTVNHHLQGCGCPKCSHFKGSSKQEKELFKFIKTINSTAENNNRTVLEGTELDIYIKERNLAIEYNGVFWHSEKYKDKNYHYEKWRQCDEKGIQLIQIFEDDWINKKDLVKSFLKSKLGVFDRKINARDCEVREVPKDVYKKFTNNNHLQGYVNGSYYLGLYFGEDLISVMSLKKIKEKEFDLNRFCSKRGYLVRGGFSKIFKNFIKHYNPKIIISFSDNTYSDGNLYFKNKFEKTQDIKPDYKYIINNSRKHKFGFRKKKLQKMFNLSDQELNNKTEHQICLENNILRIYDAGKQKFEFKINQ
;
A
#
# COMPACT_ATOMS: atom_id res chain seq x y z
N MET A 1 0.13 -32.30 -31.19
CA MET A 1 -0.29 -31.08 -30.47
C MET A 1 0.44 -29.90 -31.10
N LYS A 2 -0.27 -29.06 -31.87
CA LYS A 2 0.31 -27.92 -32.60
C LYS A 2 0.81 -26.86 -31.61
N LEU A 3 2.04 -26.39 -31.83
CA LEU A 3 2.68 -25.29 -31.13
C LEU A 3 1.97 -23.98 -31.52
N LEU A 4 1.50 -23.23 -30.52
CA LEU A 4 0.93 -21.89 -30.68
C LEU A 4 2.08 -20.87 -30.77
N THR A 5 1.96 -19.93 -31.70
CA THR A 5 2.94 -18.87 -32.00
C THR A 5 2.79 -17.68 -31.04
N LYS A 6 3.79 -16.81 -31.02
CA LYS A 6 3.97 -15.65 -30.11
C LYS A 6 2.91 -14.53 -30.21
N GLU A 7 1.82 -14.72 -30.95
CA GLU A 7 0.75 -13.71 -31.09
C GLU A 7 -0.43 -13.90 -30.10
N ASP A 8 -0.48 -15.01 -29.35
CA ASP A 8 -1.62 -15.32 -28.46
C ASP A 8 -1.46 -14.85 -27.00
N VAL A 9 -0.43 -14.08 -26.67
CA VAL A 9 -0.17 -13.61 -25.28
C VAL A 9 -0.25 -12.09 -25.15
N LEU A 10 -1.33 -11.48 -25.66
CA LEU A 10 -1.70 -10.11 -25.32
C LEU A 10 -3.22 -9.96 -25.24
N SER A 11 -3.84 -10.53 -24.22
CA SER A 11 -5.13 -10.05 -23.73
C SER A 11 -5.19 -10.20 -22.22
N HIS A 12 -5.92 -9.31 -21.54
CA HIS A 12 -6.02 -9.07 -20.09
C HIS A 12 -5.11 -7.97 -19.51
N LYS A 13 -4.84 -6.93 -20.32
CA LYS A 13 -4.91 -5.56 -19.80
C LYS A 13 -6.35 -5.08 -20.01
N VAL A 14 -7.13 -4.97 -18.93
CA VAL A 14 -8.41 -4.23 -18.98
C VAL A 14 -8.08 -2.75 -19.11
N GLY A 15 -7.76 -2.34 -20.33
CA GLY A 15 -7.75 -0.93 -20.71
C GLY A 15 -9.19 -0.43 -20.68
N LYS A 16 -9.43 0.71 -20.04
CA LYS A 16 -10.63 1.50 -20.34
C LYS A 16 -10.62 1.76 -21.84
N GLN A 17 -11.48 1.05 -22.57
CA GLN A 17 -11.74 1.32 -23.97
C GLN A 17 -12.46 2.67 -24.01
N TYR A 18 -11.72 3.75 -24.24
CA TYR A 18 -12.31 5.02 -24.58
C TYR A 18 -12.86 4.85 -26.00
N CYS A 19 -14.17 4.60 -26.13
CA CYS A 19 -14.84 4.72 -27.42
C CYS A 19 -14.64 6.15 -27.93
N GLU A 20 -14.22 6.30 -29.18
CA GLU A 20 -14.21 7.60 -29.83
C GLU A 20 -15.59 8.27 -29.71
N PRO A 21 -15.64 9.60 -29.48
CA PRO A 21 -16.90 10.30 -29.38
C PRO A 21 -17.68 10.16 -30.70
N LYS A 22 -18.88 9.55 -30.63
CA LYS A 22 -19.80 9.43 -31.77
C LYS A 22 -19.97 10.78 -32.48
N LYS A 23 -20.03 10.76 -33.82
CA LYS A 23 -20.25 11.99 -34.61
C LYS A 23 -21.67 12.51 -34.37
N LEU A 24 -21.87 13.84 -34.43
CA LEU A 24 -23.18 14.50 -34.20
C LEU A 24 -24.32 13.83 -35.00
N LYS A 25 -24.09 13.52 -36.28
CA LYS A 25 -25.09 12.88 -37.16
C LYS A 25 -25.54 11.50 -36.66
N GLU A 26 -24.63 10.72 -36.08
CA GLU A 26 -24.93 9.39 -35.54
C GLU A 26 -25.77 9.50 -34.27
N VAL A 27 -25.44 10.45 -33.39
CA VAL A 27 -26.17 10.69 -32.14
C VAL A 27 -27.60 11.16 -32.41
N LEU A 28 -27.79 12.04 -33.39
CA LEU A 28 -29.13 12.51 -33.78
C LEU A 28 -29.99 11.39 -34.37
N ASN A 29 -29.40 10.49 -35.17
CA ASN A 29 -30.10 9.30 -35.66
C ASN A 29 -30.52 8.37 -34.52
N ASP A 30 -29.64 8.16 -33.53
CA ASP A 30 -29.95 7.33 -32.37
C ASP A 30 -31.04 7.97 -31.49
N PHE A 31 -31.03 9.30 -31.33
CA PHE A 31 -32.11 10.01 -30.64
C PHE A 31 -33.47 9.78 -31.32
N LYS A 32 -33.55 9.92 -32.65
CA LYS A 32 -34.77 9.66 -33.43
C LYS A 32 -35.25 8.21 -33.31
N LYS A 33 -34.35 7.23 -33.28
CA LYS A 33 -34.72 5.82 -33.05
C LYS A 33 -35.39 5.59 -31.69
N VAL A 34 -34.95 6.30 -30.66
CA VAL A 34 -35.47 6.14 -29.29
C VAL A 34 -36.79 6.87 -29.09
N HIS A 35 -36.94 8.08 -29.66
CA HIS A 35 -38.04 8.98 -29.33
C HIS A 35 -39.01 9.25 -30.48
N GLY A 36 -38.74 8.78 -31.70
CA GLY A 36 -39.49 9.13 -32.90
C GLY A 36 -39.48 10.63 -33.15
N ASP A 37 -40.61 11.18 -33.59
CA ASP A 37 -40.76 12.60 -33.95
C ASP A 37 -41.16 13.50 -32.78
N LYS A 38 -40.94 13.07 -31.52
CA LYS A 38 -41.39 13.82 -30.33
C LYS A 38 -40.57 15.08 -30.02
N TYR A 39 -39.38 15.19 -30.59
CA TYR A 39 -38.43 16.25 -30.28
C TYR A 39 -37.80 16.82 -31.55
N ASP A 40 -37.54 18.12 -31.52
CA ASP A 40 -36.67 18.79 -32.48
C ASP A 40 -35.28 18.97 -31.85
N TYR A 41 -34.26 18.68 -32.66
CA TYR A 41 -32.85 18.69 -32.30
C TYR A 41 -32.06 19.80 -33.00
N SER A 42 -32.75 20.77 -33.61
CA SER A 42 -32.17 21.94 -34.29
C SER A 42 -31.18 22.74 -33.45
N LEU A 43 -31.30 22.72 -32.11
CA LEU A 43 -30.43 23.43 -31.17
C LEU A 43 -29.35 22.55 -30.52
N VAL A 44 -29.14 21.32 -31.00
CA VAL A 44 -28.16 20.39 -30.41
C VAL A 44 -26.74 20.72 -30.86
N ASP A 45 -25.94 21.27 -29.94
CA ASP A 45 -24.47 21.36 -30.04
C ASP A 45 -23.83 20.20 -29.27
N TYR A 46 -23.48 19.12 -29.96
CA TYR A 46 -22.98 17.89 -29.33
C TYR A 46 -21.46 17.88 -29.17
N LYS A 47 -21.00 17.79 -27.93
CA LYS A 47 -19.56 17.69 -27.57
C LYS A 47 -19.16 16.30 -27.09
N ASN A 48 -19.98 15.69 -26.24
CA ASN A 48 -19.81 14.33 -25.72
C ASN A 48 -21.10 13.87 -25.02
N ASN A 49 -21.19 12.59 -24.69
CA ASN A 49 -22.36 11.98 -24.05
C ASN A 49 -22.69 12.51 -22.64
N ARG A 50 -21.80 13.27 -22.01
CA ARG A 50 -21.96 13.76 -20.65
C ARG A 50 -22.30 15.24 -20.55
N THR A 51 -22.03 16.02 -21.59
CA THR A 51 -22.33 17.46 -21.67
C THR A 51 -23.79 17.63 -22.08
N LYS A 52 -24.53 18.48 -21.38
CA LYS A 52 -25.95 18.71 -21.69
C LYS A 52 -26.10 19.39 -23.05
N VAL A 53 -27.15 19.02 -23.77
CA VAL A 53 -27.56 19.62 -25.04
C VAL A 53 -28.96 20.20 -24.92
N LYS A 54 -29.27 21.22 -25.73
CA LYS A 54 -30.61 21.82 -25.82
C LYS A 54 -31.46 21.00 -26.78
N ILE A 55 -32.58 20.49 -26.28
CA ILE A 55 -33.56 19.68 -27.04
C ILE A 55 -34.90 20.42 -26.99
N ILE A 56 -35.60 20.48 -28.11
CA ILE A 56 -36.92 21.12 -28.19
C ILE A 56 -37.98 20.04 -28.06
N CYS A 57 -38.79 20.11 -26.99
CA CYS A 57 -40.03 19.35 -26.91
C CYS A 57 -41.10 20.10 -27.69
N GLN A 58 -41.77 19.42 -28.64
CA GLN A 58 -42.83 20.04 -29.44
C GLN A 58 -43.99 20.60 -28.60
N LYS A 59 -44.21 20.08 -27.37
CA LYS A 59 -45.27 20.54 -26.47
C LYS A 59 -44.82 21.58 -25.44
N HIS A 60 -43.60 21.45 -24.93
CA HIS A 60 -43.14 22.20 -23.75
C HIS A 60 -41.94 23.10 -24.01
N GLY A 61 -41.52 23.22 -25.27
CA GLY A 61 -40.40 24.05 -25.69
C GLY A 61 -39.03 23.49 -25.31
N VAL A 62 -38.05 24.39 -25.23
CA VAL A 62 -36.63 24.05 -25.09
C VAL A 62 -36.29 23.59 -23.67
N TYR A 63 -35.54 22.50 -23.54
CA TYR A 63 -34.99 22.01 -22.28
C TYR A 63 -33.59 21.41 -22.46
N GLU A 64 -32.85 21.29 -21.36
CA GLU A 64 -31.50 20.72 -21.38
C GLU A 64 -31.45 19.29 -20.84
N GLN A 65 -30.74 18.40 -21.52
CA GLN A 65 -30.53 17.02 -21.09
C GLN A 65 -29.19 16.45 -21.57
N ARG A 66 -28.64 15.48 -20.83
CA ARG A 66 -27.43 14.76 -21.24
C ARG A 66 -27.76 13.75 -22.37
N PRO A 67 -26.95 13.64 -23.44
CA PRO A 67 -27.18 12.69 -24.52
C PRO A 67 -27.28 11.23 -24.06
N ASP A 68 -26.44 10.79 -23.11
CA ASP A 68 -26.52 9.41 -22.58
C ASP A 68 -27.88 9.09 -21.95
N SER A 69 -28.40 10.02 -21.16
CA SER A 69 -29.71 9.95 -20.52
C SER A 69 -30.83 9.95 -21.56
N HIS A 70 -30.71 10.76 -22.62
CA HIS A 70 -31.71 10.83 -23.67
C HIS A 70 -31.76 9.52 -24.48
N LEU A 71 -30.60 8.94 -24.80
CA LEU A 71 -30.47 7.63 -25.46
C LEU A 71 -31.06 6.47 -24.63
N MET A 72 -31.08 6.60 -23.30
CA MET A 72 -31.75 5.66 -22.41
C MET A 72 -33.29 5.81 -22.38
N GLY A 73 -33.86 6.62 -23.26
CA GLY A 73 -35.31 6.83 -23.35
C GLY A 73 -35.87 7.86 -22.37
N ARG A 74 -35.02 8.64 -21.67
CA ARG A 74 -35.51 9.76 -20.85
C ARG A 74 -35.83 10.95 -21.76
N GLY A 75 -36.94 11.64 -21.48
CA GLY A 75 -37.45 12.73 -22.32
C GLY A 75 -37.74 14.00 -21.53
N CYS A 76 -38.64 14.83 -22.05
CA CYS A 76 -39.11 16.04 -21.38
C CYS A 76 -39.78 15.71 -20.04
N LYS A 77 -39.36 16.41 -18.98
CA LYS A 77 -39.90 16.22 -17.62
C LYS A 77 -41.37 16.62 -17.51
N LEU A 78 -41.82 17.60 -18.30
CA LEU A 78 -43.20 18.07 -18.31
C LEU A 78 -44.12 17.04 -19.01
N CYS A 79 -43.73 16.52 -20.19
CA CYS A 79 -44.43 15.37 -20.80
C CYS A 79 -44.46 14.14 -19.87
N GLY A 80 -43.37 13.90 -19.15
CA GLY A 80 -43.28 12.83 -18.16
C GLY A 80 -44.23 13.03 -16.99
N ARG A 81 -44.53 14.27 -16.61
CA ARG A 81 -45.48 14.63 -15.53
C ARG A 81 -46.94 14.60 -15.99
N GLU A 82 -47.22 15.02 -17.22
CA GLU A 82 -48.57 15.00 -17.80
C GLU A 82 -49.11 13.57 -17.99
N ASN A 83 -48.22 12.59 -18.21
CA ASN A 83 -48.61 11.18 -18.37
C ASN A 83 -48.74 10.40 -17.05
N ILE A 84 -48.56 11.01 -15.88
CA ILE A 84 -48.56 10.28 -14.58
C ILE A 84 -49.94 9.72 -14.20
N ARG A 85 -51.01 10.00 -14.97
CA ARG A 85 -52.39 9.65 -14.58
C ARG A 85 -53.25 9.11 -15.74
N SER A 86 -52.65 8.81 -16.89
CA SER A 86 -53.40 8.25 -18.02
C SER A 86 -53.76 6.79 -17.78
N GLU A 87 -54.83 6.32 -18.42
CA GLU A 87 -55.19 4.90 -18.40
C GLU A 87 -54.04 4.02 -18.95
N ASP A 88 -53.26 4.56 -19.89
CA ASP A 88 -52.07 3.92 -20.45
C ASP A 88 -50.93 3.76 -19.44
N TYR A 89 -50.74 4.72 -18.52
CA TYR A 89 -49.77 4.59 -17.43
C TYR A 89 -50.06 3.37 -16.55
N PHE A 90 -51.32 3.21 -16.11
CA PHE A 90 -51.72 2.07 -15.27
C PHE A 90 -51.65 0.74 -16.03
N LYS A 91 -52.04 0.72 -17.31
CA LYS A 91 -51.86 -0.46 -18.18
C LYS A 91 -50.39 -0.86 -18.28
N ASN A 92 -49.47 0.09 -18.45
CA ASN A 92 -48.05 -0.17 -18.50
C ASN A 92 -47.46 -0.59 -17.15
N LEU A 93 -47.94 -0.03 -16.04
CA LEU A 93 -47.52 -0.41 -14.69
C LEU A 93 -47.88 -1.87 -14.39
N ILE A 94 -49.10 -2.31 -14.72
CA ILE A 94 -49.53 -3.71 -14.59
C ILE A 94 -48.67 -4.64 -15.46
N LYS A 95 -48.39 -4.27 -16.72
CA LYS A 95 -47.50 -5.05 -17.60
C LYS A 95 -46.13 -5.28 -16.95
N ARG A 96 -45.57 -4.26 -16.30
CA ARG A 96 -44.28 -4.35 -15.60
C ARG A 96 -44.35 -5.26 -14.38
N PHE A 97 -45.39 -5.13 -13.55
CA PHE A 97 -45.55 -6.04 -12.41
C PHE A 97 -45.70 -7.50 -12.87
N ASN A 98 -46.51 -7.74 -13.91
CA ASN A 98 -46.69 -9.07 -14.47
C ASN A 98 -45.42 -9.67 -15.04
N LYS A 99 -44.54 -8.86 -15.63
CA LYS A 99 -43.22 -9.29 -16.10
C LYS A 99 -42.32 -9.76 -14.96
N VAL A 100 -42.35 -9.05 -13.82
CA VAL A 100 -41.50 -9.36 -12.66
C VAL A 100 -42.03 -10.56 -11.86
N HIS A 101 -43.35 -10.66 -11.74
CA HIS A 101 -43.99 -11.64 -10.85
C HIS A 101 -44.70 -12.78 -11.58
N SER A 102 -44.55 -12.89 -12.91
CA SER A 102 -45.19 -13.93 -13.72
C SER A 102 -46.71 -14.02 -13.47
N LYS A 103 -47.37 -12.86 -13.39
CA LYS A 103 -48.83 -12.70 -13.14
C LYS A 103 -49.36 -13.29 -11.81
N LYS A 104 -48.52 -13.44 -10.78
CA LYS A 104 -48.91 -14.01 -9.47
C LYS A 104 -49.82 -13.15 -8.59
N TYR A 105 -50.14 -11.92 -8.99
CA TYR A 105 -50.83 -10.96 -8.13
C TYR A 105 -51.87 -10.16 -8.90
N THR A 106 -52.93 -9.77 -8.19
CA THR A 106 -53.89 -8.75 -8.63
C THR A 106 -53.71 -7.46 -7.82
N TYR A 107 -54.11 -6.33 -8.39
CA TYR A 107 -53.82 -5.01 -7.86
C TYR A 107 -55.11 -4.24 -7.61
N LYS A 108 -55.31 -3.77 -6.37
CA LYS A 108 -56.46 -2.95 -5.99
C LYS A 108 -56.07 -1.49 -5.88
N ASN A 109 -57.03 -0.60 -6.12
CA ASN A 109 -56.88 0.85 -5.95
C ASN A 109 -55.70 1.47 -6.73
N LEU A 110 -55.36 0.93 -7.91
CA LEU A 110 -54.27 1.46 -8.73
C LEU A 110 -54.40 2.96 -9.01
N LYS A 111 -55.64 3.45 -9.22
CA LYS A 111 -55.93 4.86 -9.51
C LYS A 111 -55.60 5.81 -8.34
N SER A 112 -55.41 5.31 -7.11
CA SER A 112 -55.04 6.13 -5.96
C SER A 112 -53.52 6.36 -5.85
N ILE A 113 -52.70 5.68 -6.66
CA ILE A 113 -51.25 5.87 -6.69
C ILE A 113 -50.93 7.19 -7.40
N GLN A 114 -50.17 8.04 -6.72
CA GLN A 114 -49.63 9.29 -7.24
C GLN A 114 -48.14 9.16 -7.65
N ASN A 115 -47.39 8.28 -7.00
CA ASN A 115 -45.95 8.07 -7.25
C ASN A 115 -45.45 6.66 -6.86
N VAL A 116 -44.21 6.32 -7.23
CA VAL A 116 -43.63 4.97 -7.01
C VAL A 116 -43.27 4.66 -5.54
N THR A 117 -43.35 5.63 -4.64
CA THR A 117 -43.16 5.43 -3.20
C THR A 117 -44.45 5.13 -2.46
N ASP A 118 -45.60 5.32 -3.11
CA ASP A 118 -46.90 5.05 -2.52
C ASP A 118 -47.10 3.56 -2.23
N SER A 119 -47.95 3.33 -1.24
CA SER A 119 -48.44 2.01 -0.88
C SER A 119 -49.50 1.56 -1.89
N LEU A 120 -49.36 0.34 -2.38
CA LEU A 120 -50.29 -0.35 -3.25
C LEU A 120 -50.80 -1.61 -2.55
N GLN A 121 -52.12 -1.79 -2.58
CA GLN A 121 -52.75 -3.01 -2.10
C GLN A 121 -52.68 -4.08 -3.20
N VAL A 122 -52.04 -5.20 -2.85
CA VAL A 122 -51.78 -6.34 -3.74
C VAL A 122 -52.46 -7.56 -3.14
N VAL A 123 -53.07 -8.38 -3.99
CA VAL A 123 -53.68 -9.64 -3.58
C VAL A 123 -52.84 -10.79 -4.11
N CYS A 124 -52.35 -11.62 -3.20
CA CYS A 124 -51.75 -12.91 -3.53
C CYS A 124 -52.84 -13.98 -3.51
N GLU A 125 -52.99 -14.74 -4.59
CA GLU A 125 -53.98 -15.82 -4.69
C GLU A 125 -53.92 -16.80 -3.50
N LYS A 126 -52.72 -17.05 -2.96
CA LYS A 126 -52.51 -18.01 -1.86
C LYS A 126 -52.67 -17.42 -0.45
N HIS A 127 -52.46 -16.12 -0.28
CA HIS A 127 -52.22 -15.53 1.04
C HIS A 127 -53.03 -14.26 1.32
N GLY A 128 -53.91 -13.88 0.40
CA GLY A 128 -54.80 -12.74 0.52
C GLY A 128 -54.09 -11.41 0.32
N GLU A 129 -54.71 -10.37 0.88
CA GLU A 129 -54.33 -8.97 0.65
C GLU A 129 -53.16 -8.53 1.51
N PHE A 130 -52.27 -7.72 0.94
CA PHE A 130 -51.17 -7.09 1.65
C PHE A 130 -50.75 -5.79 0.94
N ASN A 131 -50.06 -4.93 1.67
CA ASN A 131 -49.58 -3.66 1.14
C ASN A 131 -48.10 -3.75 0.77
N VAL A 132 -47.74 -3.19 -0.38
CA VAL A 132 -46.35 -3.05 -0.84
C VAL A 132 -46.09 -1.63 -1.28
N ARG A 133 -44.83 -1.19 -1.25
CA ARG A 133 -44.43 0.00 -2.01
C ARG A 133 -44.35 -0.34 -3.49
N VAL A 134 -44.89 0.50 -4.36
CA VAL A 134 -44.86 0.29 -5.82
C VAL A 134 -43.43 0.04 -6.34
N SER A 135 -42.46 0.83 -5.89
CA SER A 135 -41.05 0.69 -6.27
C SER A 135 -40.38 -0.58 -5.78
N ASN A 136 -40.81 -1.14 -4.65
CA ASN A 136 -40.33 -2.40 -4.11
C ASN A 136 -40.89 -3.57 -4.92
N HIS A 137 -42.19 -3.52 -5.21
CA HIS A 137 -42.84 -4.55 -6.01
C HIS A 137 -42.27 -4.59 -7.44
N LEU A 138 -42.02 -3.43 -8.06
CA LEU A 138 -41.29 -3.36 -9.34
C LEU A 138 -39.87 -3.98 -9.31
N ARG A 139 -39.26 -4.15 -8.13
CA ARG A 139 -37.95 -4.78 -7.94
C ARG A 139 -38.03 -6.28 -7.65
N GLY A 140 -39.22 -6.85 -7.48
CA GLY A 140 -39.41 -8.27 -7.25
C GLY A 140 -39.77 -8.67 -5.82
N ASP A 141 -40.13 -7.72 -4.96
CA ASP A 141 -40.64 -8.04 -3.62
C ASP A 141 -41.93 -8.88 -3.73
N ASN A 142 -41.85 -10.12 -3.26
CA ASN A 142 -42.95 -11.08 -3.27
C ASN A 142 -43.79 -10.98 -1.99
N CYS A 143 -44.97 -11.61 -2.01
CA CYS A 143 -45.80 -11.77 -0.83
C CYS A 143 -44.95 -12.26 0.36
N PRO A 144 -44.98 -11.58 1.52
CA PRO A 144 -44.19 -11.96 2.69
C PRO A 144 -44.39 -13.41 3.11
N LYS A 145 -45.64 -13.91 3.04
CA LYS A 145 -45.99 -15.31 3.39
C LYS A 145 -45.48 -16.31 2.33
N CYS A 146 -45.56 -16.00 1.03
CA CYS A 146 -44.92 -16.81 -0.01
C CYS A 146 -43.39 -16.85 0.15
N SER A 147 -42.78 -15.72 0.51
CA SER A 147 -41.34 -15.60 0.70
C SER A 147 -40.84 -16.36 1.94
N LEU A 148 -41.69 -16.53 2.96
CA LEU A 148 -41.40 -17.35 4.14
C LEU A 148 -41.47 -18.86 3.83
N ASN A 149 -42.46 -19.28 3.02
CA ASN A 149 -42.64 -20.69 2.63
C ASN A 149 -41.65 -21.16 1.55
N ASN A 150 -40.98 -20.23 0.86
CA ASN A 150 -39.87 -20.49 -0.06
C ASN A 150 -38.50 -20.15 0.54
N LYS A 151 -38.35 -20.12 1.86
CA LYS A 151 -36.99 -20.19 2.44
C LYS A 151 -36.48 -21.60 2.21
N PRO A 152 -35.43 -21.81 1.40
CA PRO A 152 -34.77 -23.11 1.37
C PRO A 152 -34.33 -23.41 2.80
N GLN A 153 -34.87 -24.49 3.38
CA GLN A 153 -34.31 -25.06 4.58
C GLN A 153 -32.89 -25.51 4.21
N ASN A 154 -31.90 -24.83 4.80
CA ASN A 154 -30.46 -25.04 4.66
C ASN A 154 -29.80 -24.63 3.32
N ASN A 155 -29.50 -23.33 3.18
CA ASN A 155 -28.33 -22.86 2.41
C ASN A 155 -27.00 -23.11 3.18
N ILE A 156 -26.87 -24.26 3.83
CA ILE A 156 -25.63 -24.65 4.52
C ILE A 156 -24.74 -25.28 3.45
N LYS A 157 -23.73 -24.54 2.98
CA LYS A 157 -22.71 -25.07 2.07
C LYS A 157 -22.06 -26.29 2.72
N SER A 158 -21.74 -27.33 1.94
CA SER A 158 -20.96 -28.47 2.44
C SER A 158 -19.62 -27.99 2.99
N LYS A 159 -19.06 -28.70 3.98
CA LYS A 159 -17.75 -28.34 4.58
C LYS A 159 -16.65 -28.27 3.51
N GLU A 160 -16.68 -29.18 2.54
CA GLU A 160 -15.73 -29.21 1.42
C GLU A 160 -15.85 -27.99 0.51
N SER A 161 -17.06 -27.62 0.11
CA SER A 161 -17.32 -26.41 -0.69
C SER A 161 -16.88 -25.15 0.06
N LEU A 162 -17.14 -25.09 1.36
CA LEU A 162 -16.75 -23.97 2.20
C LEU A 162 -15.21 -23.83 2.32
N LEU A 163 -14.51 -24.94 2.53
CA LEU A 163 -13.04 -24.96 2.59
C LEU A 163 -12.41 -24.55 1.26
N LYS A 164 -13.00 -24.94 0.12
CA LYS A 164 -12.55 -24.51 -1.21
C LYS A 164 -12.66 -23.00 -1.39
N GLU A 165 -13.77 -22.40 -0.96
CA GLU A 165 -13.95 -20.94 -1.02
C GLU A 165 -13.00 -20.21 -0.07
N PHE A 166 -12.84 -20.70 1.15
CA PHE A 166 -11.84 -20.18 2.09
C PHE A 166 -10.44 -20.23 1.50
N LYS A 167 -10.07 -21.33 0.83
CA LYS A 167 -8.78 -21.44 0.12
C LYS A 167 -8.68 -20.46 -1.04
N ASN A 168 -9.76 -20.20 -1.78
CA ASN A 168 -9.74 -19.21 -2.86
C ASN A 168 -9.57 -17.77 -2.35
N ILE A 169 -10.14 -17.44 -1.20
CA ILE A 169 -10.11 -16.09 -0.64
C ILE A 169 -8.82 -15.83 0.14
N HIS A 170 -8.37 -16.82 0.92
CA HIS A 170 -7.28 -16.68 1.88
C HIS A 170 -6.06 -17.54 1.56
N ASN A 171 -6.03 -18.22 0.42
CA ASN A 171 -4.99 -19.19 0.05
C ASN A 171 -4.80 -20.22 1.18
N GLU A 172 -3.56 -20.57 1.50
CA GLU A 172 -3.23 -21.54 2.56
C GLU A 172 -2.86 -20.88 3.88
N THR A 173 -3.45 -19.72 4.18
CA THR A 173 -3.06 -18.87 5.32
C THR A 173 -3.61 -19.36 6.67
N TYR A 174 -4.69 -20.14 6.64
CA TYR A 174 -5.44 -20.55 7.83
C TYR A 174 -5.74 -22.05 7.83
N GLU A 175 -5.87 -22.59 9.03
CA GLU A 175 -6.51 -23.89 9.29
C GLU A 175 -7.85 -23.66 9.98
N TYR A 176 -8.78 -24.61 9.82
CA TYR A 176 -10.17 -24.42 10.23
C TYR A 176 -10.64 -25.55 11.11
N ASN A 177 -11.24 -25.21 12.25
CA ASN A 177 -12.02 -26.14 13.05
C ASN A 177 -13.51 -25.88 12.84
N LEU A 178 -14.14 -26.74 12.04
CA LEU A 178 -15.54 -26.64 11.64
C LEU A 178 -16.50 -27.46 12.52
N LYS A 179 -16.11 -27.81 13.75
CA LYS A 179 -16.99 -28.56 14.69
C LYS A 179 -18.32 -27.84 14.93
N ASN A 180 -18.30 -26.51 14.99
CA ASN A 180 -19.47 -25.68 15.31
C ASN A 180 -20.17 -25.07 14.07
N TYR A 181 -19.82 -25.51 12.86
CA TYR A 181 -20.40 -24.96 11.63
C TYR A 181 -21.83 -25.47 11.39
N LYS A 182 -22.80 -24.55 11.41
CA LYS A 182 -24.24 -24.78 11.15
C LYS A 182 -24.80 -23.80 10.10
N GLY A 183 -23.94 -23.05 9.41
CA GLY A 183 -24.33 -22.06 8.41
C GLY A 183 -23.45 -20.80 8.42
N VAL A 184 -23.76 -19.84 7.54
CA VAL A 184 -22.93 -18.64 7.29
C VAL A 184 -22.80 -17.71 8.51
N HIS A 185 -23.72 -17.80 9.47
CA HIS A 185 -23.66 -17.01 10.71
C HIS A 185 -22.94 -17.73 11.86
N SER A 186 -22.58 -19.01 11.69
CA SER A 186 -21.82 -19.75 12.71
C SER A 186 -20.45 -19.13 12.93
N LYS A 187 -20.06 -18.99 14.20
CA LYS A 187 -18.70 -18.60 14.59
C LYS A 187 -17.83 -19.86 14.63
N ILE A 188 -16.80 -19.89 13.82
CA ILE A 188 -15.85 -21.00 13.72
C ILE A 188 -14.51 -20.61 14.33
N ASP A 189 -13.77 -21.61 14.80
CA ASP A 189 -12.40 -21.44 15.29
C ASP A 189 -11.45 -21.55 14.08
N ILE A 190 -10.65 -20.50 13.86
CA ILE A 190 -9.73 -20.37 12.74
C ILE A 190 -8.32 -20.22 13.31
N ILE A 191 -7.39 -21.02 12.82
CA ILE A 191 -6.00 -20.99 13.25
C ILE A 191 -5.20 -20.23 12.21
N CYS A 192 -4.71 -19.05 12.57
CA CYS A 192 -3.74 -18.34 11.75
C CYS A 192 -2.37 -18.99 11.92
N LYS A 193 -1.78 -19.48 10.83
CA LYS A 193 -0.43 -20.06 10.83
C LYS A 193 0.65 -19.15 11.45
N LYS A 194 0.40 -17.83 11.55
CA LYS A 194 1.29 -16.85 12.18
C LYS A 194 0.93 -16.45 13.60
N HIS A 195 -0.35 -16.36 13.92
CA HIS A 195 -0.83 -15.66 15.13
C HIS A 195 -1.70 -16.51 16.06
N GLY A 196 -1.85 -17.80 15.73
CA GLY A 196 -2.63 -18.75 16.49
C GLY A 196 -4.14 -18.58 16.28
N GLU A 197 -4.90 -19.10 17.24
CA GLU A 197 -6.35 -19.24 17.16
C GLU A 197 -7.09 -17.89 17.27
N PHE A 198 -8.14 -17.74 16.49
CA PHE A 198 -9.11 -16.66 16.61
C PHE A 198 -10.48 -17.12 16.10
N LYS A 199 -11.54 -16.38 16.45
CA LYS A 199 -12.92 -16.73 16.09
C LYS A 199 -13.53 -15.71 15.15
N GLN A 200 -14.17 -16.18 14.07
CA GLN A 200 -14.95 -15.34 13.15
C GLN A 200 -16.21 -16.05 12.67
N THR A 201 -17.20 -15.29 12.23
CA THR A 201 -18.35 -15.86 11.52
C THR A 201 -17.96 -16.27 10.12
N VAL A 202 -18.55 -17.36 9.62
CA VAL A 202 -18.28 -17.87 8.27
C VAL A 202 -18.51 -16.80 7.20
N ASN A 203 -19.61 -16.04 7.27
CA ASN A 203 -19.89 -14.97 6.31
C ASN A 203 -18.80 -13.90 6.33
N HIS A 204 -18.37 -13.45 7.50
CA HIS A 204 -17.33 -12.42 7.61
C HIS A 204 -16.00 -12.92 7.04
N HIS A 205 -15.67 -14.19 7.26
CA HIS A 205 -14.49 -14.81 6.67
C HIS A 205 -14.60 -14.96 5.14
N LEU A 206 -15.79 -15.32 4.61
CA LEU A 206 -16.08 -15.37 3.17
C LEU A 206 -16.01 -13.99 2.48
N GLN A 207 -16.22 -12.90 3.22
CA GLN A 207 -16.02 -11.53 2.72
C GLN A 207 -14.55 -11.09 2.71
N GLY A 208 -13.60 -12.00 2.99
CA GLY A 208 -12.17 -11.70 2.95
C GLY A 208 -11.60 -11.14 4.25
N CYS A 209 -12.36 -11.13 5.34
CA CYS A 209 -11.85 -10.74 6.65
C CYS A 209 -11.02 -11.88 7.23
N GLY A 210 -9.75 -11.61 7.51
CA GLY A 210 -8.79 -12.58 8.03
C GLY A 210 -8.52 -12.39 9.52
N CYS A 211 -7.41 -12.94 10.01
CA CYS A 211 -6.99 -12.78 11.41
C CYS A 211 -6.94 -11.30 11.82
N PRO A 212 -7.55 -10.90 12.95
CA PRO A 212 -7.53 -9.51 13.43
C PRO A 212 -6.11 -8.96 13.65
N LYS A 213 -5.18 -9.82 14.07
CA LYS A 213 -3.76 -9.48 14.19
C LYS A 213 -3.11 -9.28 12.81
N CYS A 214 -3.57 -9.99 11.76
CA CYS A 214 -3.17 -9.75 10.37
C CYS A 214 -3.86 -8.52 9.74
N SER A 215 -5.09 -8.17 10.13
CA SER A 215 -5.83 -7.04 9.57
C SER A 215 -5.40 -5.69 10.12
N HIS A 216 -4.71 -5.66 11.27
CA HIS A 216 -4.01 -4.46 11.77
C HIS A 216 -2.98 -3.89 10.79
N PHE A 217 -2.68 -4.60 9.70
CA PHE A 217 -1.72 -4.19 8.69
C PHE A 217 -2.35 -3.75 7.34
N LYS A 218 -3.68 -3.63 7.20
CA LYS A 218 -4.36 -3.17 5.95
C LYS A 218 -4.84 -1.71 5.97
N GLY A 219 -4.54 -0.96 7.02
CA GLY A 219 -4.58 0.51 7.08
C GLY A 219 -3.27 1.01 7.69
N SER A 220 -3.00 2.31 7.63
CA SER A 220 -1.80 2.91 8.23
C SER A 220 -1.53 2.31 9.59
N SER A 221 -0.36 1.67 9.73
CA SER A 221 -0.09 0.80 10.87
C SER A 221 -0.15 1.63 12.16
N LYS A 222 -0.51 1.03 13.30
CA LYS A 222 -0.53 1.74 14.59
C LYS A 222 0.80 2.48 14.84
N GLN A 223 1.90 1.86 14.41
CA GLN A 223 3.26 2.34 14.52
C GLN A 223 3.59 3.48 13.55
N GLU A 224 3.08 3.45 12.31
CA GLU A 224 3.19 4.56 11.37
C GLU A 224 2.48 5.81 11.91
N LYS A 225 1.27 5.65 12.47
CA LYS A 225 0.57 6.73 13.16
C LYS A 225 1.33 7.24 14.38
N GLU A 226 1.96 6.34 15.14
CA GLU A 226 2.82 6.70 16.27
C GLU A 226 4.04 7.52 15.82
N LEU A 227 4.70 7.09 14.73
CA LEU A 227 5.81 7.81 14.11
C LEU A 227 5.36 9.19 13.65
N PHE A 228 4.26 9.29 12.92
CA PHE A 228 3.72 10.59 12.46
C PHE A 228 3.39 11.51 13.63
N LYS A 229 2.70 11.00 14.67
CA LYS A 229 2.41 11.78 15.88
C LYS A 229 3.69 12.30 16.52
N PHE A 230 4.73 11.46 16.62
CA PHE A 230 6.03 11.88 17.14
C PHE A 230 6.67 12.99 16.28
N ILE A 231 6.67 12.84 14.95
CA ILE A 231 7.18 13.88 14.05
C ILE A 231 6.41 15.19 14.23
N LYS A 232 5.08 15.16 14.37
CA LYS A 232 4.25 16.35 14.63
C LYS A 232 4.60 17.08 15.93
N THR A 233 5.10 16.37 16.95
CA THR A 233 5.57 17.03 18.18
C THR A 233 6.87 17.82 17.98
N ILE A 234 7.64 17.51 16.95
CA ILE A 234 8.90 18.18 16.62
C ILE A 234 8.68 19.25 15.56
N ASN A 235 7.80 18.97 14.62
CA ASN A 235 7.56 19.76 13.43
C ASN A 235 6.05 19.76 13.11
N SER A 236 5.36 20.84 13.47
CA SER A 236 3.91 20.95 13.30
C SER A 236 3.46 21.08 11.85
N THR A 237 4.36 21.37 10.92
CA THR A 237 4.09 21.49 9.48
C THR A 237 4.15 20.16 8.73
N ALA A 238 4.61 19.09 9.37
CA ALA A 238 4.65 17.76 8.75
C ALA A 238 3.27 17.31 8.25
N GLU A 239 3.25 16.78 7.03
CA GLU A 239 2.08 16.25 6.33
C GLU A 239 2.15 14.72 6.28
N ASN A 240 1.01 14.04 6.34
CA ASN A 240 0.92 12.60 6.16
C ASN A 240 0.28 12.21 4.82
N ASN A 241 0.65 11.04 4.30
CA ASN A 241 0.10 10.48 3.06
C ASN A 241 0.17 11.44 1.85
N ASN A 242 1.29 12.16 1.70
CA ASN A 242 1.44 13.14 0.64
C ASN A 242 1.61 12.42 -0.71
N ARG A 243 0.69 12.67 -1.66
CA ARG A 243 0.76 12.10 -3.03
C ARG A 243 1.09 13.13 -4.11
N THR A 244 1.25 14.39 -3.73
CA THR A 244 1.42 15.50 -4.67
C THR A 244 2.87 15.64 -5.12
N VAL A 245 3.82 15.34 -4.23
CA VAL A 245 5.26 15.52 -4.51
C VAL A 245 5.77 14.52 -5.55
N LEU A 246 5.34 13.26 -5.48
CA LEU A 246 5.78 12.18 -6.38
C LEU A 246 4.68 11.75 -7.37
N GLU A 247 3.84 12.70 -7.82
CA GLU A 247 2.91 12.51 -8.95
C GLU A 247 2.04 11.24 -8.82
N GLY A 248 1.48 11.00 -7.64
CA GLY A 248 0.61 9.87 -7.33
C GLY A 248 1.24 8.80 -6.43
N THR A 249 2.56 8.72 -6.36
CA THR A 249 3.26 7.91 -5.35
C THR A 249 3.15 8.60 -3.98
N GLU A 250 2.66 7.87 -2.98
CA GLU A 250 2.47 8.38 -1.62
C GLU A 250 3.80 8.46 -0.87
N LEU A 251 3.99 9.51 -0.08
CA LEU A 251 4.98 9.64 0.97
C LEU A 251 4.27 9.59 2.32
N ASP A 252 4.67 8.68 3.21
CA ASP A 252 3.96 8.51 4.49
C ASP A 252 4.02 9.79 5.33
N ILE A 253 5.19 10.44 5.37
CA ILE A 253 5.41 11.73 6.01
C ILE A 253 6.27 12.63 5.12
N TYR A 254 5.83 13.87 4.89
CA TYR A 254 6.59 14.89 4.15
C TYR A 254 6.75 16.18 4.96
N ILE A 255 7.94 16.75 4.92
CA ILE A 255 8.34 17.94 5.67
C ILE A 255 9.05 18.91 4.71
N LYS A 256 8.24 19.79 4.10
CA LYS A 256 8.64 20.64 2.97
C LYS A 256 9.84 21.52 3.27
N GLU A 257 9.82 22.23 4.39
CA GLU A 257 10.88 23.16 4.81
C GLU A 257 12.21 22.49 5.16
N ARG A 258 12.23 21.16 5.25
CA ARG A 258 13.46 20.37 5.44
C ARG A 258 13.88 19.62 4.19
N ASN A 259 13.09 19.67 3.10
CA ASN A 259 13.24 18.78 1.95
C ASN A 259 13.43 17.33 2.40
N LEU A 260 12.60 16.88 3.34
CA LEU A 260 12.72 15.58 3.99
C LEU A 260 11.40 14.82 3.89
N ALA A 261 11.50 13.55 3.50
CA ALA A 261 10.41 12.59 3.51
C ALA A 261 10.77 11.37 4.39
N ILE A 262 9.78 10.78 5.03
CA ILE A 262 9.94 9.59 5.88
C ILE A 262 8.90 8.55 5.48
N GLU A 263 9.38 7.33 5.26
CA GLU A 263 8.57 6.13 5.00
C GLU A 263 8.60 5.19 6.19
N TYR A 264 7.47 4.55 6.45
CA TYR A 264 7.31 3.48 7.42
C TYR A 264 7.03 2.15 6.68
N ASN A 265 8.07 1.34 6.54
CA ASN A 265 8.01 0.10 5.78
C ASN A 265 7.71 -1.10 6.68
N GLY A 266 6.48 -1.64 6.61
CA GLY A 266 6.12 -2.89 7.28
C GLY A 266 6.97 -4.06 6.76
N VAL A 267 7.68 -4.80 7.64
CA VAL A 267 8.70 -5.78 7.20
C VAL A 267 8.10 -6.87 6.32
N PHE A 268 6.93 -7.42 6.69
CA PHE A 268 6.27 -8.44 5.88
C PHE A 268 5.75 -7.91 4.53
N TRP A 269 5.11 -6.74 4.51
CA TRP A 269 4.49 -6.16 3.30
C TRP A 269 5.50 -5.56 2.32
N HIS A 270 6.73 -5.34 2.77
CA HIS A 270 7.84 -4.91 1.94
C HIS A 270 8.79 -6.06 1.56
N SER A 271 8.39 -7.30 1.85
CA SER A 271 9.10 -8.49 1.39
C SER A 271 8.97 -8.69 -0.11
N GLU A 272 9.85 -9.55 -0.66
CA GLU A 272 9.86 -9.96 -2.07
C GLU A 272 8.55 -10.58 -2.55
N LYS A 273 7.66 -10.98 -1.63
CA LYS A 273 6.32 -11.47 -1.94
C LYS A 273 5.40 -10.36 -2.47
N TYR A 274 5.62 -9.12 -2.05
CA TYR A 274 4.69 -8.00 -2.31
C TYR A 274 5.36 -6.83 -3.03
N LYS A 275 6.69 -6.71 -2.94
CA LYS A 275 7.45 -5.61 -3.53
C LYS A 275 8.58 -6.16 -4.39
N ASP A 276 8.76 -5.55 -5.56
CA ASP A 276 9.92 -5.80 -6.41
C ASP A 276 11.21 -5.39 -5.71
N LYS A 277 12.32 -6.03 -6.08
CA LYS A 277 13.66 -5.78 -5.52
C LYS A 277 14.10 -4.32 -5.60
N ASN A 278 13.62 -3.56 -6.59
CA ASN A 278 13.99 -2.16 -6.79
C ASN A 278 13.01 -1.17 -6.15
N TYR A 279 11.93 -1.64 -5.50
CA TYR A 279 10.85 -0.77 -5.00
C TYR A 279 11.35 0.36 -4.10
N HIS A 280 12.16 0.03 -3.08
CA HIS A 280 12.68 1.02 -2.13
C HIS A 280 13.71 1.96 -2.75
N TYR A 281 14.51 1.44 -3.69
CA TYR A 281 15.49 2.24 -4.45
C TYR A 281 14.81 3.23 -5.39
N GLU A 282 13.80 2.79 -6.12
CA GLU A 282 13.05 3.62 -7.07
C GLU A 282 12.40 4.80 -6.35
N LYS A 283 11.78 4.54 -5.19
CA LYS A 283 11.16 5.58 -4.37
C LYS A 283 12.19 6.57 -3.81
N TRP A 284 13.34 6.07 -3.38
CA TRP A 284 14.47 6.92 -2.98
C TRP A 284 14.96 7.78 -4.14
N ARG A 285 15.16 7.18 -5.33
CA ARG A 285 15.64 7.88 -6.53
C ARG A 285 14.70 9.01 -6.94
N GLN A 286 13.39 8.75 -6.93
CA GLN A 286 12.38 9.79 -7.23
C GLN A 286 12.41 10.96 -6.24
N CYS A 287 12.73 10.71 -4.96
CA CYS A 287 12.93 11.79 -4.00
C CYS A 287 14.25 12.54 -4.24
N ASP A 288 15.34 11.80 -4.48
CA ASP A 288 16.68 12.35 -4.74
C ASP A 288 16.69 13.25 -5.98
N GLU A 289 16.03 12.84 -7.06
CA GLU A 289 15.82 13.62 -8.29
C GLU A 289 15.09 14.96 -8.04
N LYS A 290 14.28 15.05 -6.98
CA LYS A 290 13.58 16.27 -6.54
C LYS A 290 14.32 17.01 -5.42
N GLY A 291 15.54 16.61 -5.08
CA GLY A 291 16.33 17.19 -3.99
C GLY A 291 15.75 16.92 -2.59
N ILE A 292 14.94 15.86 -2.44
CA ILE A 292 14.30 15.45 -1.19
C ILE A 292 15.06 14.27 -0.60
N GLN A 293 15.52 14.40 0.63
CA GLN A 293 16.07 13.26 1.37
C GLN A 293 14.93 12.32 1.79
N LEU A 294 14.95 11.09 1.30
CA LEU A 294 14.05 10.03 1.77
C LEU A 294 14.70 9.21 2.88
N ILE A 295 14.04 9.10 4.03
CA ILE A 295 14.39 8.19 5.11
C ILE A 295 13.37 7.05 5.17
N GLN A 296 13.84 5.82 5.16
CA GLN A 296 13.00 4.63 5.13
C GLN A 296 13.16 3.83 6.43
N ILE A 297 12.22 4.01 7.36
CA ILE A 297 12.20 3.31 8.64
C ILE A 297 11.45 1.98 8.46
N PHE A 298 12.15 0.86 8.66
CA PHE A 298 11.47 -0.43 8.67
C PHE A 298 10.84 -0.70 10.04
N GLU A 299 9.74 -1.45 10.04
CA GLU A 299 8.98 -1.77 11.25
C GLU A 299 9.87 -2.36 12.36
N ASP A 300 10.84 -3.21 12.02
CA ASP A 300 11.75 -3.80 13.00
C ASP A 300 12.79 -2.82 13.55
N ASP A 301 13.11 -1.73 12.84
CA ASP A 301 13.90 -0.63 13.40
C ASP A 301 13.08 0.12 14.46
N TRP A 302 11.82 0.42 14.16
CA TRP A 302 10.93 1.12 15.08
C TRP A 302 10.61 0.29 16.33
N ILE A 303 10.36 -1.02 16.18
CA ILE A 303 10.04 -1.90 17.30
C ILE A 303 11.26 -2.13 18.18
N ASN A 304 12.41 -2.48 17.60
CA ASN A 304 13.57 -2.92 18.39
C ASN A 304 14.49 -1.78 18.83
N LYS A 305 14.43 -0.61 18.16
CA LYS A 305 15.36 0.51 18.36
C LYS A 305 14.64 1.85 18.42
N LYS A 306 13.41 1.88 18.94
CA LYS A 306 12.52 3.05 18.93
C LYS A 306 13.21 4.35 19.33
N ASP A 307 13.89 4.37 20.47
CA ASP A 307 14.51 5.60 20.99
C ASP A 307 15.68 6.07 20.13
N LEU A 308 16.42 5.13 19.54
CA LEU A 308 17.51 5.43 18.61
C LEU A 308 16.96 6.00 17.30
N VAL A 309 15.87 5.44 16.77
CA VAL A 309 15.16 6.00 15.60
C VAL A 309 14.65 7.41 15.91
N LYS A 310 14.00 7.62 17.06
CA LYS A 310 13.55 8.96 17.49
C LYS A 310 14.70 9.96 17.56
N SER A 311 15.82 9.56 18.16
CA SER A 311 17.02 10.42 18.25
C SER A 311 17.61 10.73 16.87
N PHE A 312 17.63 9.76 15.97
CA PHE A 312 18.10 9.94 14.60
C PHE A 312 17.21 10.92 13.84
N LEU A 313 15.89 10.75 13.90
CA LEU A 313 14.94 11.65 13.24
C LEU A 313 14.99 13.07 13.81
N LYS A 314 15.12 13.24 15.14
CA LYS A 314 15.38 14.55 15.76
C LYS A 314 16.60 15.23 15.15
N SER A 315 17.71 14.50 14.99
CA SER A 315 18.93 15.05 14.40
C SER A 315 18.73 15.51 12.95
N LYS A 316 17.96 14.76 12.16
CA LYS A 316 17.62 15.10 10.77
C LYS A 316 16.70 16.32 10.67
N LEU A 317 15.88 16.56 11.70
CA LEU A 317 15.06 17.76 11.84
C LEU A 317 15.81 18.94 12.46
N GLY A 318 17.08 18.77 12.82
CA GLY A 318 17.92 19.83 13.41
C GLY A 318 17.73 20.03 14.90
N VAL A 319 17.12 19.07 15.60
CA VAL A 319 16.88 19.12 17.06
C VAL A 319 17.96 18.35 17.80
N PHE A 320 18.66 19.06 18.68
CA PHE A 320 19.78 18.55 19.47
C PHE A 320 19.70 19.08 20.90
N ASP A 321 20.04 18.25 21.87
CA ASP A 321 20.08 18.58 23.30
C ASP A 321 21.36 19.35 23.64
N ARG A 322 22.47 19.04 22.97
CA ARG A 322 23.76 19.72 23.14
C ARG A 322 24.47 19.97 21.82
N LYS A 323 25.22 21.07 21.74
CA LYS A 323 26.05 21.44 20.58
C LYS A 323 27.49 21.60 21.06
N ILE A 324 28.42 20.90 20.43
CA ILE A 324 29.85 20.94 20.74
C ILE A 324 30.63 21.27 19.47
N ASN A 325 31.66 22.10 19.57
CA ASN A 325 32.58 22.31 18.46
C ASN A 325 33.76 21.35 18.57
N ALA A 326 34.13 20.72 17.46
CA ALA A 326 35.23 19.77 17.45
C ALA A 326 36.58 20.42 17.82
N ARG A 327 36.73 21.74 17.67
CA ARG A 327 37.95 22.46 18.08
C ARG A 327 38.20 22.34 19.59
N ASP A 328 37.13 22.25 20.38
CA ASP A 328 37.15 22.16 21.84
C ASP A 328 37.34 20.71 22.33
N CYS A 329 37.68 19.79 21.42
CA CYS A 329 37.76 18.36 21.68
C CYS A 329 39.13 17.79 21.31
N GLU A 330 39.43 16.57 21.75
CA GLU A 330 40.68 15.87 21.45
C GLU A 330 40.40 14.58 20.68
N VAL A 331 41.28 14.24 19.73
CA VAL A 331 41.20 12.94 19.03
C VAL A 331 42.08 11.95 19.77
N ARG A 332 41.52 10.82 20.19
CA ARG A 332 42.24 9.74 20.87
C ARG A 332 41.88 8.39 20.24
N GLU A 333 42.73 7.38 20.39
CA GLU A 333 42.35 6.00 20.06
C GLU A 333 41.28 5.50 21.04
N VAL A 334 40.43 4.59 20.57
CA VAL A 334 39.32 4.04 21.37
C VAL A 334 39.44 2.53 21.45
N PRO A 335 39.45 1.93 22.65
CA PRO A 335 39.40 0.48 22.79
C PRO A 335 38.18 -0.11 22.06
N LYS A 336 38.37 -1.24 21.39
CA LYS A 336 37.33 -1.88 20.55
C LYS A 336 36.00 -2.08 21.27
N ASP A 337 36.02 -2.48 22.54
CA ASP A 337 34.82 -2.71 23.34
C ASP A 337 34.08 -1.41 23.69
N VAL A 338 34.83 -0.32 23.95
CA VAL A 338 34.26 1.02 24.15
C VAL A 338 33.60 1.50 22.85
N TYR A 339 34.28 1.34 21.71
CA TYR A 339 33.72 1.66 20.39
C TYR A 339 32.46 0.84 20.08
N LYS A 340 32.47 -0.47 20.38
CA LYS A 340 31.33 -1.37 20.18
C LYS A 340 30.12 -0.94 21.03
N LYS A 341 30.33 -0.64 22.31
CA LYS A 341 29.29 -0.13 23.20
C LYS A 341 28.74 1.21 22.69
N PHE A 342 29.64 2.13 22.30
CA PHE A 342 29.27 3.44 21.80
C PHE A 342 28.42 3.35 20.52
N THR A 343 28.85 2.60 19.52
CA THR A 343 28.15 2.49 18.23
C THR A 343 26.80 1.79 18.36
N ASN A 344 26.69 0.73 19.17
CA ASN A 344 25.40 0.07 19.40
C ASN A 344 24.37 0.98 20.08
N ASN A 345 24.83 1.90 20.93
CA ASN A 345 23.95 2.83 21.63
C ASN A 345 23.59 4.07 20.81
N ASN A 346 24.40 4.42 19.79
CA ASN A 346 24.31 5.71 19.10
C ASN A 346 24.10 5.65 17.58
N HIS A 347 24.25 4.49 16.93
CA HIS A 347 24.12 4.36 15.48
C HIS A 347 23.07 3.32 15.10
N LEU A 348 22.15 3.64 14.17
CA LEU A 348 21.03 2.75 13.79
C LEU A 348 21.49 1.37 13.31
N GLN A 349 22.57 1.31 12.51
CA GLN A 349 23.13 0.05 12.03
C GLN A 349 24.09 -0.61 13.04
N GLY A 350 24.39 0.05 14.16
CA GLY A 350 25.24 -0.46 15.24
C GLY A 350 26.70 -0.70 14.86
N TYR A 351 27.34 -1.54 15.68
CA TYR A 351 28.75 -1.90 15.59
C TYR A 351 29.13 -2.60 14.28
N VAL A 352 30.31 -2.27 13.77
CA VAL A 352 31.04 -3.02 12.74
C VAL A 352 32.51 -3.13 13.10
N ASN A 353 33.11 -4.25 12.76
CA ASN A 353 34.53 -4.48 12.99
C ASN A 353 35.39 -3.59 12.08
N GLY A 354 36.41 -2.96 12.66
CA GLY A 354 37.43 -2.18 11.98
C GLY A 354 38.84 -2.64 12.37
N SER A 355 39.83 -1.98 11.78
CA SER A 355 41.25 -2.10 12.12
C SER A 355 41.70 -0.98 13.06
N TYR A 356 41.14 0.21 12.89
CA TYR A 356 41.44 1.41 13.67
C TYR A 356 40.15 2.02 14.21
N TYR A 357 40.19 2.48 15.46
CA TYR A 357 39.06 3.08 16.15
C TYR A 357 39.52 4.41 16.77
N LEU A 358 39.01 5.50 16.24
CA LEU A 358 39.31 6.85 16.70
C LEU A 358 38.08 7.45 17.35
N GLY A 359 38.30 8.25 18.39
CA GLY A 359 37.28 8.91 19.18
C GLY A 359 37.55 10.40 19.28
N LEU A 360 36.48 11.18 19.41
CA LEU A 360 36.55 12.59 19.75
C LEU A 360 36.03 12.75 21.18
N TYR A 361 36.86 13.34 22.03
CA TYR A 361 36.62 13.52 23.46
C TYR A 361 36.44 15.00 23.81
N PHE A 362 35.42 15.32 24.59
CA PHE A 362 35.22 16.64 25.19
C PHE A 362 35.51 16.53 26.69
N GLY A 363 36.71 16.92 27.11
CA GLY A 363 37.26 16.47 28.38
C GLY A 363 37.39 14.94 28.39
N GLU A 364 36.77 14.28 29.35
CA GLU A 364 36.74 12.81 29.44
C GLU A 364 35.53 12.17 28.74
N ASP A 365 34.58 12.97 28.25
CA ASP A 365 33.40 12.46 27.57
C ASP A 365 33.71 12.08 26.11
N LEU A 366 33.59 10.79 25.78
CA LEU A 366 33.57 10.35 24.39
C LEU A 366 32.28 10.80 23.70
N ILE A 367 32.39 11.65 22.67
CA ILE A 367 31.23 12.28 22.00
C ILE A 367 31.05 11.87 20.53
N SER A 368 32.11 11.42 19.85
CA SER A 368 32.03 10.85 18.50
C SER A 368 33.04 9.74 18.31
N VAL A 369 32.74 8.79 17.41
CA VAL A 369 33.67 7.72 17.03
C VAL A 369 33.72 7.53 15.52
N MET A 370 34.87 7.08 15.03
CA MET A 370 35.11 6.67 13.65
C MET A 370 35.86 5.34 13.63
N SER A 371 35.47 4.41 12.78
CA SER A 371 36.23 3.19 12.53
C SER A 371 36.65 3.09 11.08
N LEU A 372 37.91 2.70 10.85
CA LEU A 372 38.43 2.37 9.53
C LEU A 372 38.94 0.93 9.50
N LYS A 373 38.70 0.23 8.39
CA LYS A 373 39.22 -1.11 8.14
C LYS A 373 40.28 -1.05 7.06
N LYS A 374 41.47 -1.59 7.35
CA LYS A 374 42.52 -1.74 6.35
C LYS A 374 42.06 -2.77 5.30
N ILE A 375 42.07 -2.37 4.03
CA ILE A 375 41.79 -3.27 2.91
C ILE A 375 43.11 -3.88 2.45
N LYS A 376 44.07 -3.02 2.13
CA LYS A 376 45.46 -3.36 1.81
C LYS A 376 46.35 -2.17 2.16
N GLU A 377 47.61 -2.19 1.72
CA GLU A 377 48.54 -1.11 2.03
C GLU A 377 48.02 0.25 1.54
N LYS A 378 47.98 1.24 2.45
CA LYS A 378 47.49 2.60 2.21
C LYS A 378 46.06 2.71 1.63
N GLU A 379 45.26 1.65 1.68
CA GLU A 379 43.86 1.66 1.24
C GLU A 379 42.93 1.20 2.37
N PHE A 380 41.92 2.03 2.67
CA PHE A 380 41.06 1.86 3.84
C PHE A 380 39.58 2.01 3.50
N ASP A 381 38.73 1.26 4.20
CA ASP A 381 37.27 1.43 4.23
C ASP A 381 36.88 2.19 5.50
N LEU A 382 36.29 3.37 5.36
CA LEU A 382 35.67 4.10 6.46
C LEU A 382 34.30 3.45 6.73
N ASN A 383 34.31 2.45 7.61
CA ASN A 383 33.14 1.63 7.88
C ASN A 383 32.04 2.39 8.63
N ARG A 384 32.41 3.28 9.56
CA ARG A 384 31.45 3.87 10.50
C ARG A 384 31.92 5.20 11.05
N PHE A 385 31.00 6.14 11.13
CA PHE A 385 31.11 7.35 11.94
C PHE A 385 29.79 7.57 12.67
N CYS A 386 29.83 7.94 13.95
CA CYS A 386 28.63 8.39 14.66
C CYS A 386 28.98 9.31 15.82
N SER A 387 28.02 10.15 16.22
CA SER A 387 28.12 10.99 17.42
C SER A 387 27.13 10.52 18.47
N LYS A 388 27.36 10.93 19.72
CA LYS A 388 26.48 10.64 20.86
C LYS A 388 25.07 11.16 20.56
N ARG A 389 24.04 10.37 20.86
CA ARG A 389 22.64 10.74 20.64
C ARG A 389 22.30 12.03 21.35
N GLY A 390 21.55 12.90 20.67
CA GLY A 390 21.20 14.23 21.17
C GLY A 390 22.29 15.28 20.97
N TYR A 391 23.49 14.92 20.49
CA TYR A 391 24.59 15.86 20.32
C TYR A 391 24.78 16.23 18.85
N LEU A 392 24.98 17.52 18.60
CA LEU A 392 25.56 18.03 17.36
C LEU A 392 27.04 18.33 17.59
N VAL A 393 27.91 17.63 16.87
CA VAL A 393 29.37 17.85 16.95
C VAL A 393 29.85 18.52 15.67
N ARG A 394 29.97 19.85 15.70
CA ARG A 394 30.34 20.67 14.54
C ARG A 394 31.81 20.42 14.17
N GLY A 395 32.03 19.93 12.95
CA GLY A 395 33.36 19.55 12.46
C GLY A 395 33.90 18.23 13.04
N GLY A 396 33.08 17.45 13.76
CA GLY A 396 33.52 16.23 14.43
C GLY A 396 34.09 15.19 13.47
N PHE A 397 33.37 14.91 12.38
CA PHE A 397 33.84 14.02 11.31
C PHE A 397 35.19 14.49 10.75
N SER A 398 35.26 15.74 10.31
CA SER A 398 36.42 16.30 9.62
C SER A 398 37.67 16.30 10.51
N LYS A 399 37.52 16.55 11.82
CA LYS A 399 38.66 16.54 12.76
C LYS A 399 39.23 15.14 12.94
N ILE A 400 38.39 14.14 13.19
CA ILE A 400 38.84 12.75 13.30
C ILE A 400 39.43 12.27 11.98
N PHE A 401 38.78 12.58 10.86
CA PHE A 401 39.22 12.17 9.53
C PHE A 401 40.58 12.75 9.15
N LYS A 402 40.80 14.06 9.35
CA LYS A 402 42.10 14.71 9.11
C LYS A 402 43.20 14.16 10.03
N ASN A 403 42.86 13.87 11.29
CA ASN A 403 43.79 13.22 12.21
C ASN A 403 44.21 11.84 11.68
N PHE A 404 43.26 11.03 11.19
CA PHE A 404 43.59 9.74 10.56
C PHE A 404 44.53 9.90 9.35
N ILE A 405 44.22 10.84 8.44
CA ILE A 405 45.07 11.09 7.26
C ILE A 405 46.51 11.43 7.67
N LYS A 406 46.67 12.32 8.66
CA LYS A 406 47.98 12.76 9.14
C LYS A 406 48.82 11.61 9.70
N HIS A 407 48.22 10.70 10.47
CA HIS A 407 48.97 9.65 11.18
C HIS A 407 49.19 8.38 10.36
N TYR A 408 48.25 8.02 9.47
CA TYR A 408 48.30 6.75 8.75
C TYR A 408 48.65 6.90 7.26
N ASN A 409 48.80 8.12 6.76
CA ASN A 409 49.19 8.45 5.39
C ASN A 409 48.52 7.57 4.30
N PRO A 410 47.17 7.53 4.26
CA PRO A 410 46.44 6.74 3.28
C PRO A 410 46.63 7.29 1.85
N LYS A 411 46.48 6.44 0.84
CA LYS A 411 46.37 6.85 -0.57
C LYS A 411 44.89 6.98 -0.98
N ILE A 412 44.09 6.00 -0.58
CA ILE A 412 42.66 5.90 -0.94
C ILE A 412 41.85 5.54 0.30
N ILE A 413 40.75 6.25 0.51
CA ILE A 413 39.74 5.90 1.50
C ILE A 413 38.41 5.73 0.79
N ILE A 414 37.79 4.57 0.92
CA ILE A 414 36.45 4.31 0.40
C ILE A 414 35.43 4.37 1.54
N SER A 415 34.17 4.68 1.23
CA SER A 415 33.06 4.56 2.17
C SER A 415 31.74 4.34 1.43
N PHE A 416 30.71 3.95 2.16
CA PHE A 416 29.40 3.65 1.60
C PHE A 416 28.29 4.37 2.38
N SER A 417 27.43 5.10 1.67
CA SER A 417 26.20 5.70 2.22
C SER A 417 25.01 4.79 1.90
N ASP A 418 24.26 4.39 2.92
CA ASP A 418 23.04 3.60 2.77
C ASP A 418 21.86 4.52 2.44
N ASN A 419 21.31 4.39 1.23
CA ASN A 419 20.22 5.22 0.70
C ASN A 419 18.92 5.06 1.50
N THR A 420 18.83 4.01 2.34
CA THR A 420 17.71 3.80 3.26
C THR A 420 17.64 4.90 4.32
N TYR A 421 18.78 5.48 4.73
CA TYR A 421 18.85 6.43 5.86
C TYR A 421 19.59 7.73 5.54
N SER A 422 20.29 7.80 4.41
CA SER A 422 21.26 8.85 4.12
C SER A 422 21.23 9.27 2.65
N ASP A 423 21.58 10.53 2.41
CA ASP A 423 21.77 11.17 1.09
C ASP A 423 23.27 11.30 0.72
N GLY A 424 24.17 10.79 1.57
CA GLY A 424 25.62 10.90 1.35
C GLY A 424 26.22 12.29 1.58
N ASN A 425 25.44 13.29 1.99
CA ASN A 425 25.87 14.69 2.12
C ASN A 425 27.09 14.89 3.04
N LEU A 426 27.26 14.02 4.05
CA LEU A 426 28.45 14.01 4.91
C LEU A 426 29.74 13.85 4.09
N TYR A 427 29.75 12.96 3.11
CA TYR A 427 30.92 12.64 2.29
C TYR A 427 31.20 13.76 1.29
N PHE A 428 30.17 14.28 0.61
CA PHE A 428 30.30 15.44 -0.29
C PHE A 428 30.92 16.65 0.43
N LYS A 429 30.43 16.98 1.63
CA LYS A 429 30.99 18.08 2.46
C LYS A 429 32.44 17.89 2.88
N ASN A 430 32.95 16.65 2.83
CA ASN A 430 34.32 16.30 3.19
C ASN A 430 35.16 15.91 1.96
N LYS A 431 34.77 16.40 0.78
CA LYS A 431 35.51 16.25 -0.49
C LYS A 431 35.71 14.79 -0.93
N PHE A 432 34.82 13.90 -0.51
CA PHE A 432 34.73 12.59 -1.16
C PHE A 432 33.97 12.74 -2.48
N GLU A 433 34.37 11.95 -3.46
CA GLU A 433 33.69 11.84 -4.75
C GLU A 433 32.82 10.60 -4.76
N LYS A 434 31.57 10.74 -5.23
CA LYS A 434 30.70 9.58 -5.48
C LYS A 434 31.23 8.86 -6.73
N THR A 435 31.61 7.59 -6.61
CA THR A 435 32.18 6.82 -7.73
C THR A 435 31.23 5.76 -8.29
N GLN A 436 30.24 5.31 -7.52
CA GLN A 436 29.34 4.24 -7.95
C GLN A 436 28.00 4.23 -7.20
N ASP A 437 26.92 3.87 -7.88
CA ASP A 437 25.69 3.41 -7.24
C ASP A 437 25.68 1.87 -7.11
N ILE A 438 25.48 1.40 -5.89
CA ILE A 438 25.38 -0.01 -5.53
C ILE A 438 23.91 -0.39 -5.51
N LYS A 439 23.56 -1.42 -6.29
CA LYS A 439 22.20 -1.96 -6.39
C LYS A 439 21.64 -2.40 -5.03
N PRO A 440 20.30 -2.44 -4.87
CA PRO A 440 19.64 -2.98 -3.69
C PRO A 440 20.22 -4.31 -3.22
N ASP A 441 20.51 -4.41 -1.93
CA ASP A 441 20.90 -5.64 -1.26
C ASP A 441 19.72 -6.22 -0.46
N TYR A 442 19.76 -7.51 -0.16
CA TYR A 442 18.69 -8.20 0.55
C TYR A 442 19.09 -8.69 1.94
N LYS A 443 18.07 -8.77 2.79
CA LYS A 443 18.05 -9.46 4.07
C LYS A 443 16.94 -10.51 4.05
N TYR A 444 16.99 -11.48 4.94
CA TYR A 444 15.90 -12.42 5.15
C TYR A 444 15.02 -11.99 6.33
N ILE A 445 13.74 -12.34 6.28
CA ILE A 445 12.79 -12.05 7.34
C ILE A 445 12.61 -13.31 8.20
N ILE A 446 12.93 -13.20 9.49
CA ILE A 446 12.61 -14.21 10.51
C ILE A 446 11.89 -13.53 11.65
N ASN A 447 10.75 -14.08 12.07
CA ASN A 447 9.94 -13.55 13.17
C ASN A 447 9.65 -12.04 13.01
N ASN A 448 9.32 -11.64 11.78
CA ASN A 448 9.06 -10.25 11.39
C ASN A 448 10.24 -9.28 11.62
N SER A 449 11.47 -9.78 11.64
CA SER A 449 12.70 -8.99 11.78
C SER A 449 13.68 -9.30 10.65
N ARG A 450 14.36 -8.28 10.15
CA ARG A 450 15.36 -8.39 9.08
C ARG A 450 16.67 -8.96 9.63
N LYS A 451 17.12 -10.06 9.05
CA LYS A 451 18.35 -10.78 9.40
C LYS A 451 19.33 -10.77 8.23
N HIS A 452 20.61 -10.60 8.52
CA HIS A 452 21.65 -10.52 7.51
C HIS A 452 21.79 -11.85 6.75
N LYS A 453 21.89 -11.79 5.42
CA LYS A 453 22.00 -12.96 4.51
C LYS A 453 23.11 -13.95 4.87
N PHE A 454 24.19 -13.50 5.51
CA PHE A 454 25.27 -14.38 5.98
C PHE A 454 24.84 -15.44 7.03
N GLY A 455 23.69 -15.24 7.69
CA GLY A 455 23.05 -16.24 8.54
C GLY A 455 22.46 -17.42 7.78
N PHE A 456 22.23 -17.26 6.48
CA PHE A 456 21.46 -18.17 5.62
C PHE A 456 22.31 -18.80 4.52
N ARG A 457 23.65 -18.76 4.63
CA ARG A 457 24.51 -19.49 3.70
C ARG A 457 24.17 -20.99 3.71
N LYS A 458 24.29 -21.67 2.57
CA LYS A 458 23.97 -23.11 2.39
C LYS A 458 24.34 -23.99 3.60
N LYS A 459 25.59 -24.00 4.05
CA LYS A 459 26.03 -24.80 5.21
C LYS A 459 25.27 -24.50 6.52
N LYS A 460 24.79 -23.28 6.71
CA LYS A 460 23.95 -22.92 7.87
C LYS A 460 22.50 -23.36 7.69
N LEU A 461 21.95 -23.26 6.48
CA LEU A 461 20.62 -23.76 6.14
C LEU A 461 20.54 -25.28 6.29
N GLN A 462 21.58 -25.99 5.86
CA GLN A 462 21.72 -27.43 6.04
C GLN A 462 21.52 -27.83 7.51
N LYS A 463 22.19 -27.13 8.43
CA LYS A 463 22.05 -27.35 9.87
C LYS A 463 20.70 -26.88 10.42
N MET A 464 20.14 -25.78 9.90
CA MET A 464 18.86 -25.25 10.37
C MET A 464 17.67 -26.16 10.02
N PHE A 465 17.73 -26.83 8.87
CA PHE A 465 16.62 -27.65 8.36
C PHE A 465 16.97 -29.13 8.20
N ASN A 466 18.10 -29.58 8.74
CA ASN A 466 18.59 -30.96 8.63
C ASN A 466 18.59 -31.50 7.19
N LEU A 467 19.06 -30.70 6.23
CA LEU A 467 19.07 -31.05 4.82
C LEU A 467 20.18 -32.05 4.49
N SER A 468 19.90 -33.00 3.60
CA SER A 468 20.91 -33.84 2.98
C SER A 468 21.84 -33.04 2.04
N ASP A 469 23.03 -33.56 1.75
CA ASP A 469 23.94 -32.94 0.77
C ASP A 469 23.31 -32.87 -0.63
N GLN A 470 22.49 -33.85 -0.98
CA GLN A 470 21.78 -33.87 -2.26
C GLN A 470 20.78 -32.71 -2.37
N GLU A 471 19.95 -32.48 -1.34
CA GLU A 471 19.02 -31.34 -1.30
C GLU A 471 19.75 -30.00 -1.34
N LEU A 472 20.88 -29.90 -0.63
CA LEU A 472 21.69 -28.70 -0.56
C LEU A 472 22.32 -28.33 -1.91
N ASN A 473 22.73 -29.33 -2.70
CA ASN A 473 23.37 -29.13 -4.00
C ASN A 473 22.35 -28.77 -5.08
N ASN A 474 21.16 -29.38 -5.05
CA ASN A 474 20.12 -29.17 -6.06
C ASN A 474 19.37 -27.85 -5.93
N LYS A 475 19.43 -27.18 -4.77
CA LYS A 475 18.70 -25.94 -4.51
C LYS A 475 19.64 -24.77 -4.27
N THR A 476 19.23 -23.59 -4.73
CA THR A 476 19.86 -22.32 -4.34
C THR A 476 19.50 -21.99 -2.90
N GLU A 477 20.31 -21.11 -2.28
CA GLU A 477 20.02 -20.54 -0.96
C GLU A 477 18.59 -19.97 -0.86
N HIS A 478 18.16 -19.30 -1.94
CA HIS A 478 16.86 -18.67 -2.02
C HIS A 478 15.72 -19.69 -2.07
N GLN A 479 15.86 -20.72 -2.91
CA GLN A 479 14.86 -21.78 -3.02
C GLN A 479 14.65 -22.47 -1.67
N ILE A 480 15.74 -22.81 -0.98
CA ILE A 480 15.67 -23.39 0.37
C ILE A 480 14.93 -22.46 1.33
N CYS A 481 15.25 -21.16 1.32
CA CYS A 481 14.57 -20.18 2.18
C CYS A 481 13.08 -20.05 1.85
N LEU A 482 12.71 -19.97 0.57
CA LEU A 482 11.32 -19.85 0.13
C LEU A 482 10.47 -21.07 0.50
N GLU A 483 10.99 -22.28 0.31
CA GLU A 483 10.32 -23.52 0.73
C GLU A 483 10.05 -23.54 2.24
N ASN A 484 10.91 -22.88 3.02
CA ASN A 484 10.76 -22.72 4.47
C ASN A 484 10.04 -21.42 4.87
N ASN A 485 9.33 -20.77 3.95
CA ASN A 485 8.60 -19.51 4.17
C ASN A 485 9.46 -18.33 4.67
N ILE A 486 10.76 -18.34 4.38
CA ILE A 486 11.70 -17.27 4.71
C ILE A 486 11.86 -16.36 3.49
N LEU A 487 11.23 -15.20 3.58
CA LEU A 487 11.19 -14.22 2.49
C LEU A 487 12.37 -13.25 2.56
N ARG A 488 12.84 -12.80 1.40
CA ARG A 488 13.76 -11.67 1.28
C ARG A 488 13.04 -10.34 1.42
N ILE A 489 13.82 -9.32 1.75
CA ILE A 489 13.45 -7.92 1.75
C ILE A 489 14.64 -7.10 1.31
N TYR A 490 14.40 -6.14 0.43
CA TYR A 490 15.44 -5.35 -0.21
C TYR A 490 15.57 -3.98 0.44
N ASP A 491 16.79 -3.44 0.44
CA ASP A 491 17.08 -2.07 0.85
C ASP A 491 17.03 -1.09 -0.34
N ALA A 492 17.33 0.18 -0.10
CA ALA A 492 17.34 1.21 -1.14
C ALA A 492 18.68 1.30 -1.90
N GLY A 493 19.55 0.29 -1.79
CA GLY A 493 20.91 0.35 -2.34
C GLY A 493 21.83 1.29 -1.55
N LYS A 494 23.02 1.52 -2.09
CA LYS A 494 24.05 2.36 -1.46
C LYS A 494 24.77 3.21 -2.49
N GLN A 495 25.35 4.31 -2.06
CA GLN A 495 26.31 5.09 -2.85
C GLN A 495 27.72 4.82 -2.35
N LYS A 496 28.66 4.52 -3.27
CA LYS A 496 30.09 4.38 -2.98
C LYS A 496 30.77 5.73 -3.15
N PHE A 497 31.59 6.07 -2.17
CA PHE A 497 32.39 7.29 -2.12
C PHE A 497 33.87 6.96 -2.02
N GLU A 498 34.71 7.75 -2.67
CA GLU A 498 36.16 7.64 -2.61
C GLU A 498 36.79 9.00 -2.28
N PHE A 499 37.81 8.98 -1.43
CA PHE A 499 38.68 10.11 -1.16
C PHE A 499 40.10 9.71 -1.54
N LYS A 500 40.64 10.39 -2.56
CA LYS A 500 42.01 10.20 -3.03
C LYS A 500 42.88 11.32 -2.48
N ILE A 501 44.01 10.95 -1.90
CA ILE A 501 44.99 11.92 -1.43
C ILE A 501 45.94 12.16 -2.59
N ASN A 502 45.79 13.31 -3.23
CA ASN A 502 46.77 13.79 -4.19
C ASN A 502 48.06 14.05 -3.41
N GLN A 503 49.13 13.36 -3.79
CA GLN A 503 50.45 13.53 -3.20
C GLN A 503 51.01 14.91 -3.54
#